data_AF-A0A7C9A6Y0-F1
#
_entry.id   AF-A0A7C9A6Y0-F1
#
_cell.length_a   1.000
_cell.length_b   1.000
_cell.length_c   1.000
_cell.angle_alpha   90.00
_cell.angle_beta   90.00
_cell.angle_gamma   90.00
#
_symmetry.space_group_name_H-M   'P 1'
#
loop_
_entity.id
_entity.type
_entity.pdbx_description
1 polymer ?
#
loop_
_entity_poly.entity_id
_entity_poly.type
_entity_poly.pdbx_seq_one_letter_code
_entity_poly.pdbx_strand_id
1 'polypeptide(L)'
;PEKMNLLVYIALIFDPRYKLAGLELSLHDLFGEEQGFALGLKVKQKVEALFEEYWQLYQPLNSQSGQSSGTPIDIDASNASHGGMSYAQQLRKKLKGAYGGRGVVRTELQKYLNEGLEEDDIDVLTWWKVHGPRYPVVARMARDVLAV
;
A
#
# COMPACT_ATOMS: atom_id res chain seq x y z
N PRO A 1 -10.73 -20.94 16.58
CA PRO A 1 -10.66 -19.64 15.88
C PRO A 1 -11.46 -18.48 16.53
N GLU A 2 -12.74 -18.67 16.88
CA GLU A 2 -13.65 -17.58 17.30
C GLU A 2 -13.25 -16.80 18.56
N LYS A 3 -12.41 -17.37 19.42
CA LYS A 3 -11.92 -16.74 20.66
C LYS A 3 -10.56 -16.04 20.51
N MET A 4 -9.88 -16.19 19.37
CA MET A 4 -8.57 -15.55 19.15
C MET A 4 -8.73 -14.11 18.70
N ASN A 5 -7.88 -13.23 19.22
CA ASN A 5 -7.85 -11.83 18.79
C ASN A 5 -7.38 -11.74 17.33
N LEU A 6 -8.14 -11.01 16.49
CA LEU A 6 -7.81 -10.86 15.07
C LEU A 6 -6.47 -10.17 14.83
N LEU A 7 -5.98 -9.38 15.79
CA LEU A 7 -4.67 -8.73 15.71
C LEU A 7 -3.52 -9.74 15.54
N VAL A 8 -3.66 -10.95 16.07
CA VAL A 8 -2.62 -11.99 15.90
C VAL A 8 -2.49 -12.39 14.43
N TYR A 9 -3.60 -12.55 13.71
CA TYR A 9 -3.57 -12.86 12.27
C TYR A 9 -3.14 -11.65 11.44
N ILE A 10 -3.53 -10.44 11.85
CA ILE A 10 -3.09 -9.20 11.18
C ILE A 10 -1.58 -9.00 11.34
N ALA A 11 -1.00 -9.36 12.50
CA ALA A 11 0.45 -9.32 12.70
C ALA A 11 1.20 -10.20 11.70
N LEU A 12 0.71 -11.41 11.40
CA LEU A 12 1.29 -12.28 10.35
C LEU A 12 1.24 -11.64 8.97
N ILE A 13 0.21 -10.84 8.67
CA ILE A 13 0.12 -10.14 7.38
C ILE A 13 1.26 -9.11 7.26
N PHE A 14 1.64 -8.45 8.35
CA PHE A 14 2.74 -7.48 8.36
C PHE A 14 4.13 -8.11 8.53
N ASP A 15 4.22 -9.44 8.63
CA ASP A 15 5.49 -10.14 8.51
C ASP A 15 5.78 -10.41 7.02
N PRO A 16 6.86 -9.84 6.44
CA PRO A 16 7.18 -10.00 5.03
C PRO A 16 7.41 -11.45 4.57
N ARG A 17 7.69 -12.37 5.52
CA ARG A 17 7.87 -13.80 5.26
C ARG A 17 6.56 -14.54 5.02
N TYR A 18 5.46 -14.05 5.58
CA TYR A 18 4.17 -14.74 5.52
C TYR A 18 3.18 -13.98 4.63
N LYS A 19 2.94 -12.70 4.92
CA LYS A 19 1.89 -11.89 4.29
C LYS A 19 0.53 -12.60 4.32
N LEU A 20 -0.38 -12.21 3.43
CA LEU A 20 -1.70 -12.84 3.32
C LEU A 20 -1.60 -14.31 2.87
N ALA A 21 -0.69 -14.64 1.94
CA ALA A 21 -0.54 -15.99 1.41
C ALA A 21 -0.16 -17.00 2.49
N GLY A 22 0.83 -16.67 3.34
CA GLY A 22 1.23 -17.52 4.45
C GLY A 22 0.15 -17.68 5.51
N LEU A 23 -0.64 -16.61 5.76
CA LEU A 23 -1.80 -16.70 6.64
C LEU A 23 -2.86 -17.66 6.06
N GLU A 24 -3.23 -17.52 4.79
CA GLU A 24 -4.23 -18.36 4.13
C GLU A 24 -3.84 -19.85 4.17
N LEU A 25 -2.57 -20.17 3.88
CA LEU A 25 -2.03 -21.53 4.01
C LEU A 25 -2.12 -22.05 5.46
N SER A 26 -1.68 -21.24 6.43
CA SER A 26 -1.71 -21.62 7.85
C SER A 26 -3.14 -21.85 8.35
N LEU A 27 -4.09 -21.03 7.92
CA LEU A 27 -5.49 -21.15 8.30
C LEU A 27 -6.15 -22.39 7.67
N HIS A 28 -5.83 -22.69 6.41
CA HIS A 28 -6.25 -23.91 5.75
C HIS A 28 -5.77 -25.16 6.51
N ASP A 29 -4.49 -25.20 6.91
CA ASP A 29 -3.92 -26.35 7.60
C ASP A 29 -4.46 -26.53 9.02
N LEU A 30 -4.73 -25.43 9.73
CA LEU A 30 -5.21 -25.47 11.12
C LEU A 30 -6.72 -25.71 11.25
N PHE A 31 -7.52 -25.20 10.31
CA PHE A 31 -8.98 -25.16 10.44
C PHE A 31 -9.72 -25.82 9.27
N GLY A 32 -9.00 -26.33 8.27
CA GLY A 32 -9.57 -26.91 7.05
C GLY A 32 -10.00 -25.85 6.03
N GLU A 33 -10.36 -26.31 4.83
CA GLU A 33 -10.69 -25.45 3.68
C GLU A 33 -11.79 -24.44 3.98
N GLU A 34 -12.98 -24.89 4.40
CA GLU A 34 -14.14 -24.01 4.58
C GLU A 34 -13.92 -22.99 5.70
N GLN A 35 -13.53 -23.46 6.89
CA GLN A 35 -13.42 -22.60 8.07
C GLN A 35 -12.16 -21.72 8.01
N GLY A 36 -11.06 -22.23 7.46
CA GLY A 36 -9.83 -21.49 7.20
C GLY A 36 -10.06 -20.39 6.16
N PHE A 37 -10.74 -20.70 5.05
CA PHE A 37 -11.10 -19.70 4.04
C PHE A 37 -12.00 -18.60 4.61
N ALA A 38 -13.05 -18.96 5.35
CA ALA A 38 -13.96 -17.99 5.95
C ALA A 38 -13.23 -17.05 6.93
N LEU A 39 -12.31 -17.57 7.74
CA LEU A 39 -11.49 -16.75 8.63
C LEU A 39 -10.48 -15.90 7.86
N GLY A 40 -9.82 -16.44 6.84
CA GLY A 40 -8.90 -15.71 5.99
C GLY A 40 -9.56 -14.51 5.31
N LEU A 41 -10.76 -14.72 4.75
CA LEU A 41 -11.56 -13.65 4.16
C LEU A 41 -11.93 -12.56 5.19
N LYS A 42 -12.31 -12.98 6.40
CA LYS A 42 -12.62 -12.05 7.50
C LYS A 42 -11.40 -11.21 7.90
N VAL A 43 -10.22 -11.81 8.00
CA VAL A 43 -8.98 -11.09 8.34
C VAL A 43 -8.59 -10.13 7.21
N LYS A 44 -8.68 -10.58 5.94
CA LYS A 44 -8.41 -9.75 4.77
C LYS A 44 -9.28 -8.49 4.75
N GLN A 45 -10.59 -8.63 4.93
CA GLN A 45 -11.50 -7.49 4.99
C GLN A 45 -11.15 -6.53 6.12
N LYS A 46 -10.70 -7.04 7.28
CA LYS A 46 -10.31 -6.21 8.42
C LYS A 46 -9.02 -5.45 8.18
N VAL A 47 -8.00 -6.05 7.56
CA VAL A 47 -6.76 -5.33 7.25
C VAL A 47 -6.97 -4.28 6.14
N GLU A 48 -7.84 -4.56 5.16
CA GLU A 48 -8.22 -3.60 4.13
C GLU A 48 -8.98 -2.40 4.73
N ALA A 49 -9.92 -2.65 5.64
CA ALA A 49 -10.62 -1.57 6.35
C ALA A 49 -9.68 -0.74 7.23
N LEU A 50 -8.78 -1.38 7.98
CA LEU A 50 -7.78 -0.69 8.79
C LEU A 50 -6.85 0.17 7.93
N PHE A 51 -6.46 -0.33 6.76
CA PHE A 51 -5.63 0.42 5.82
C PHE A 51 -6.34 1.68 5.34
N GLU A 52 -7.62 1.61 5.03
CA GLU A 52 -8.40 2.79 4.63
C GLU A 52 -8.43 3.84 5.75
N GLU A 53 -8.63 3.42 7.00
CA GLU A 53 -8.58 4.33 8.17
C GLU A 53 -7.21 5.02 8.29
N TYR A 54 -6.12 4.25 8.20
CA TYR A 54 -4.77 4.79 8.23
C TYR A 54 -4.46 5.70 7.03
N TRP A 55 -4.97 5.35 5.86
CA TRP A 55 -4.81 6.14 4.65
C TRP A 55 -5.45 7.53 4.80
N GLN A 56 -6.68 7.60 5.32
CA GLN A 56 -7.35 8.89 5.55
C GLN A 56 -6.59 9.78 6.55
N LEU A 57 -5.98 9.19 7.57
CA LEU A 57 -5.23 9.92 8.61
C LEU A 57 -3.84 10.38 8.15
N TYR A 58 -3.18 9.60 7.29
CA TYR A 58 -1.74 9.71 7.06
C TYR A 58 -1.34 9.77 5.58
N GLN A 59 -2.31 9.85 4.66
CA GLN A 59 -2.00 10.14 3.27
C GLN A 59 -1.14 11.40 3.18
N PRO A 60 -0.09 11.41 2.35
CA PRO A 60 0.66 12.62 2.11
C PRO A 60 -0.30 13.69 1.61
N LEU A 61 -0.45 14.81 2.35
CA LEU A 61 -1.09 15.97 1.77
C LEU A 61 -0.23 16.34 0.55
N ASN A 62 -0.78 16.17 -0.65
CA ASN A 62 -0.35 17.01 -1.74
C ASN A 62 -0.56 18.43 -1.23
N SER A 63 0.53 19.17 -1.04
CA SER A 63 0.49 20.59 -0.71
C SER A 63 -0.42 21.28 -1.73
N GLN A 64 -1.69 21.45 -1.41
CA GLN A 64 -2.48 22.53 -1.98
C GLN A 64 -1.90 23.79 -1.35
N SER A 65 -0.77 24.23 -1.88
CA SER A 65 -0.30 25.59 -1.67
C SER A 65 -1.42 26.51 -2.15
N GLY A 66 -2.05 27.18 -1.20
CA GLY A 66 -3.05 28.19 -1.48
C GLY A 66 -2.52 29.20 -2.49
N GLN A 67 -3.38 29.59 -3.43
CA GLN A 67 -3.20 30.82 -4.16
C GLN A 67 -4.42 31.68 -3.91
N SER A 68 -4.33 32.44 -2.83
CA SER A 68 -4.93 33.77 -2.72
C SER A 68 -4.42 34.64 -3.87
N SER A 69 -5.38 35.35 -4.47
CA SER A 69 -5.31 36.44 -5.44
C SER A 69 -3.97 37.17 -5.59
N GLY A 70 -3.48 37.27 -6.83
CA GLY A 70 -2.38 38.16 -7.23
C GLY A 70 -2.13 38.11 -8.74
N THR A 71 -2.42 39.22 -9.40
CA THR A 71 -2.33 39.62 -10.84
C THR A 71 -1.39 38.88 -11.82
N PRO A 72 -1.72 38.84 -13.12
CA PRO A 72 -0.91 38.22 -14.17
C PRO A 72 0.29 39.09 -14.56
N ILE A 73 1.45 38.47 -14.72
CA ILE A 73 2.58 39.05 -15.46
C ILE A 73 3.00 38.01 -16.50
N ASP A 74 2.68 38.33 -17.75
CA ASP A 74 3.21 37.67 -18.94
C ASP A 74 4.74 37.80 -18.98
N ILE A 75 5.47 36.72 -19.32
CA ILE A 75 6.69 36.76 -20.13
C ILE A 75 6.91 35.37 -20.76
N ASP A 76 6.68 35.39 -22.07
CA ASP A 76 7.44 34.80 -23.17
C ASP A 76 7.63 33.28 -23.30
N ALA A 77 7.21 32.82 -24.48
CA ALA A 77 7.31 31.47 -24.98
C ALA A 77 8.46 31.41 -25.98
N SER A 78 9.39 30.47 -25.82
CA SER A 78 10.08 29.90 -26.99
C SER A 78 10.65 28.51 -26.78
N ASN A 79 10.45 27.73 -27.85
CA ASN A 79 11.16 26.55 -28.31
C ASN A 79 10.85 25.18 -27.69
N ALA A 80 9.73 24.63 -28.18
CA ALA A 80 9.57 23.21 -28.44
C ALA A 80 10.68 22.68 -29.37
N SER A 81 11.47 21.73 -28.88
CA SER A 81 12.25 20.81 -29.72
C SER A 81 11.49 19.49 -29.85
N HIS A 82 11.26 19.12 -31.11
CA HIS A 82 10.38 18.06 -31.57
C HIS A 82 11.06 16.69 -31.40
N GLY A 83 10.99 16.12 -30.19
CA GLY A 83 11.34 14.73 -29.94
C GLY A 83 10.08 13.86 -29.96
N GLY A 84 9.96 12.97 -30.95
CA GLY A 84 8.87 12.00 -31.01
C GLY A 84 8.73 11.28 -29.67
N MET A 85 7.59 11.47 -29.02
CA MET A 85 7.35 10.99 -27.65
C MET A 85 7.48 9.47 -27.64
N SER A 86 8.46 8.93 -26.90
CA SER A 86 8.68 7.48 -26.83
C SER A 86 7.43 6.76 -26.34
N TYR A 87 7.25 5.49 -26.70
CA TYR A 87 6.12 4.69 -26.24
C TYR A 87 5.96 4.74 -24.70
N ALA A 88 7.09 4.75 -23.97
CA ALA A 88 7.12 4.90 -22.51
C ALA A 88 6.59 6.26 -22.02
N GLN A 89 6.84 7.36 -22.76
CA GLN A 89 6.31 8.69 -22.44
C GLN A 89 4.83 8.82 -22.83
N GLN A 90 4.40 8.21 -23.94
CA GLN A 90 2.98 8.13 -24.31
C GLN A 90 2.18 7.30 -23.29
N LEU A 91 2.74 6.19 -22.82
CA LEU A 91 2.18 5.38 -21.75
C LEU A 91 2.09 6.18 -20.46
N ARG A 92 3.15 6.88 -20.03
CA ARG A 92 3.13 7.78 -18.86
C ARG A 92 2.09 8.91 -18.97
N LYS A 93 1.84 9.44 -20.16
CA LYS A 93 0.87 10.52 -20.38
C LYS A 93 -0.58 9.99 -20.41
N LYS A 94 -0.84 8.83 -21.02
CA LYS A 94 -2.12 8.11 -20.93
C LYS A 94 -2.42 7.68 -19.48
N LEU A 95 -1.38 7.26 -18.75
CA LEU A 95 -1.44 6.96 -17.32
C LEU A 95 -1.52 8.20 -16.40
N LYS A 96 -1.30 9.42 -16.91
CA LYS A 96 -1.56 10.65 -16.14
C LYS A 96 -2.96 11.22 -16.44
N GLY A 97 -3.44 11.12 -17.67
CA GLY A 97 -4.74 11.65 -18.10
C GLY A 97 -5.94 10.80 -17.71
N ALA A 98 -5.78 9.48 -17.54
CA ALA A 98 -6.85 8.61 -17.06
C ALA A 98 -6.93 8.49 -15.51
N TYR A 99 -5.97 9.10 -14.79
CA TYR A 99 -5.73 8.87 -13.36
C TYR A 99 -5.83 10.15 -12.52
N GLY A 100 -6.42 11.20 -13.08
CA GLY A 100 -6.83 12.39 -12.35
C GLY A 100 -8.14 12.15 -11.62
N GLY A 101 -8.08 11.48 -10.47
CA GLY A 101 -9.21 11.30 -9.56
C GLY A 101 -9.79 9.88 -9.53
N ARG A 102 -9.81 9.28 -8.32
CA ARG A 102 -10.57 8.08 -7.88
C ARG A 102 -9.96 6.66 -8.06
N GLY A 103 -8.65 6.46 -8.30
CA GLY A 103 -8.07 5.09 -8.32
C GLY A 103 -6.55 4.98 -8.46
N VAL A 104 -5.77 5.87 -7.82
CA VAL A 104 -4.45 6.26 -8.39
C VAL A 104 -3.36 5.18 -8.37
N VAL A 105 -3.40 4.18 -7.49
CA VAL A 105 -2.59 2.94 -7.58
C VAL A 105 -3.35 1.85 -6.82
N ARG A 106 -3.46 0.61 -7.34
CA ARG A 106 -3.80 -0.59 -6.55
C ARG A 106 -3.07 -0.52 -5.18
N THR A 107 -3.78 -0.46 -4.05
CA THR A 107 -3.34 0.16 -2.78
C THR A 107 -1.90 -0.17 -2.36
N GLU A 108 -1.26 0.73 -1.62
CA GLU A 108 0.05 0.47 -1.02
C GLU A 108 0.11 -0.90 -0.30
N LEU A 109 -0.99 -1.26 0.39
CA LEU A 109 -1.21 -2.59 0.95
C LEU A 109 -1.18 -3.70 -0.12
N GLN A 110 -1.97 -3.57 -1.19
CA GLN A 110 -1.95 -4.54 -2.29
C GLN A 110 -0.57 -4.69 -2.93
N LYS A 111 0.18 -3.60 -3.07
CA LYS A 111 1.56 -3.66 -3.57
C LYS A 111 2.43 -4.52 -2.66
N TYR A 112 2.41 -4.27 -1.35
CA TYR A 112 3.14 -5.07 -0.38
C TYR A 112 2.73 -6.55 -0.41
N LEU A 113 1.43 -6.84 -0.45
CA LEU A 113 0.88 -8.20 -0.45
C LEU A 113 1.22 -9.01 -1.72
N ASN A 114 1.35 -8.35 -2.86
CA ASN A 114 1.64 -9.02 -4.14
C ASN A 114 3.14 -9.18 -4.43
N GLU A 115 4.01 -8.58 -3.63
CA GLU A 115 5.45 -8.80 -3.74
C GLU A 115 5.85 -10.14 -3.14
N GLY A 116 6.98 -10.68 -3.62
CA GLY A 116 7.55 -11.93 -3.12
C GLY A 116 7.70 -11.94 -1.59
N LEU A 117 7.65 -13.14 -1.01
CA LEU A 117 7.96 -13.34 0.39
C LEU A 117 9.47 -13.18 0.61
N GLU A 118 9.83 -12.72 1.80
CA GLU A 118 11.23 -12.59 2.22
C GLU A 118 11.75 -13.91 2.82
N GLU A 119 13.09 -14.02 2.93
CA GLU A 119 13.76 -15.17 3.54
C GLU A 119 13.56 -15.22 5.07
N ASP A 120 13.75 -16.40 5.66
CA ASP A 120 13.43 -16.65 7.08
C ASP A 120 14.32 -15.88 8.06
N ASP A 121 15.52 -15.48 7.65
CA ASP A 121 16.58 -14.89 8.48
C ASP A 121 16.46 -13.36 8.66
N ILE A 122 15.41 -12.72 8.14
CA ILE A 122 15.20 -11.29 8.28
C ILE A 122 14.78 -10.89 9.72
N ASP A 123 15.31 -9.75 10.19
CA ASP A 123 14.72 -9.04 11.32
C ASP A 123 13.56 -8.17 10.82
N VAL A 124 12.33 -8.56 11.15
CA VAL A 124 11.10 -7.94 10.63
C VAL A 124 11.04 -6.43 10.91
N LEU A 125 11.50 -5.99 12.08
CA LEU A 125 11.48 -4.57 12.45
C LEU A 125 12.49 -3.78 11.63
N THR A 126 13.68 -4.32 11.43
CA THR A 126 14.72 -3.74 10.59
C THR A 126 14.29 -3.72 9.13
N TRP A 127 13.60 -4.76 8.65
CA TRP A 127 13.02 -4.78 7.31
C TRP A 127 12.04 -3.63 7.10
N TRP A 128 11.12 -3.38 8.05
CA TRP A 128 10.20 -2.24 7.99
C TRP A 128 10.91 -0.89 8.10
N LYS A 129 12.00 -0.77 8.86
CA LYS A 129 12.82 0.45 8.90
C LYS A 129 13.44 0.76 7.52
N VAL A 130 13.89 -0.26 6.79
CA VAL A 130 14.52 -0.10 5.47
C VAL A 130 13.47 0.12 4.36
N HIS A 131 12.38 -0.65 4.36
CA HIS A 131 11.38 -0.63 3.29
C HIS A 131 10.21 0.34 3.56
N GLY A 132 10.12 0.90 4.76
CA GLY A 132 9.06 1.83 5.16
C GLY A 132 8.85 3.02 4.22
N PRO A 133 9.88 3.66 3.65
CA PRO A 133 9.68 4.72 2.66
C PRO A 133 8.96 4.27 1.37
N ARG A 134 9.02 2.98 1.01
CA ARG A 134 8.27 2.39 -0.12
C ARG A 134 6.81 2.11 0.23
N TYR A 135 6.53 1.99 1.53
CA TYR A 135 5.26 1.61 2.14
C TYR A 135 4.93 2.51 3.37
N PRO A 136 4.74 3.83 3.20
CA PRO A 136 4.63 4.75 4.32
C PRO A 136 3.41 4.51 5.24
N VAL A 137 2.27 4.06 4.70
CA VAL A 137 1.05 3.81 5.47
C VAL A 137 1.07 2.40 6.06
N VAL A 138 1.45 1.38 5.29
CA VAL A 138 1.56 -0.01 5.74
C VAL A 138 2.65 -0.15 6.80
N ALA A 139 3.80 0.51 6.64
CA ALA A 139 4.86 0.48 7.66
C ALA A 139 4.43 1.12 8.98
N ARG A 140 3.54 2.12 8.93
CA ARG A 140 2.94 2.70 10.12
C ARG A 140 2.00 1.71 10.80
N MET A 141 1.14 1.04 10.05
CA MET A 141 0.29 -0.03 10.58
C MET A 141 1.12 -1.17 11.19
N ALA A 142 2.19 -1.60 10.50
CA ALA A 142 3.08 -2.66 10.96
C ALA A 142 3.74 -2.29 12.30
N ARG A 143 4.24 -1.06 12.46
CA ARG A 143 4.78 -0.58 13.73
C ARG A 143 3.75 -0.65 14.86
N ASP A 144 2.53 -0.20 14.60
CA ASP A 144 1.48 -0.13 15.62
C ASP A 144 0.95 -1.51 16.01
N VAL A 145 0.90 -2.45 15.06
CA VAL A 145 0.43 -3.83 15.29
C VAL A 145 1.50 -4.73 15.88
N LEU A 146 2.74 -4.63 15.40
CA LEU A 146 3.84 -5.48 15.87
C LEU A 146 4.40 -5.01 17.23
N ALA A 147 4.22 -3.74 17.58
CA ALA A 147 4.45 -3.14 18.90
C ALA A 147 5.66 -3.71 19.68
N VAL A 148 6.86 -3.54 19.10
CA VAL A 148 8.17 -3.81 19.73
C VAL A 148 9.00 -2.55 19.79
#